data_AF-A0A966D6H1-F1
#
_entry.id   AF-A0A966D6H1-F1
#
_cell.length_a   1.000
_cell.length_b   1.000
_cell.length_c   1.000
_cell.angle_alpha   90.00
_cell.angle_beta   90.00
_cell.angle_gamma   90.00
#
_symmetry.space_group_name_H-M   'P 1'
#
loop_
_entity.id
_entity.type
_entity.pdbx_description
1 polymer ?
#
loop_
_entity_poly.entity_id
_entity_poly.type
_entity_poly.pdbx_seq_one_letter_code
_entity_poly.pdbx_strand_id
1 'polypeptide(L)'
;MSEITPPGKAVAYFAEKVRERTDGKVNIKIFWNGQLFAGKASNEFMLIRNGVGDFSISTFMNWSPQFPEGNLFLLPWFVSSEPNKYRALDAIEAGKAGSELQDRLKRRGIEVLGWGEQGARELTNNVRPVASPDDLKNMKVRVVGSALLLDVFKALGADPININWNQTIPIFMEKMVEYTYGVLKNKSNKCLFINFITDIAPKCDCLSYTESPIVSNIGVVASLDPVAIDQASVDLVNQQQGLPHTELKTGLAPGEDKFRGLYPEVDWSHQLAYAEQIGLGTREYKLVKLKTLAYKKS
;
A
#
# COMPACT_ATOMS: atom_id res chain seq x y z
N MET A 1 -7.30 3.34 -6.42
CA MET A 1 -8.11 2.10 -6.52
C MET A 1 -7.55 1.24 -7.64
N SER A 2 -7.68 -0.09 -7.55
CA SER A 2 -7.25 -1.03 -8.58
C SER A 2 -8.42 -1.43 -9.50
N GLU A 3 -8.10 -1.91 -10.70
CA GLU A 3 -9.06 -2.28 -11.75
C GLU A 3 -10.04 -3.39 -11.34
N ILE A 4 -9.66 -4.26 -10.40
CA ILE A 4 -10.49 -5.41 -9.98
C ILE A 4 -11.56 -5.03 -8.95
N THR A 5 -11.47 -3.86 -8.33
CA THR A 5 -12.44 -3.39 -7.33
C THR A 5 -13.76 -2.97 -7.99
N PRO A 6 -14.91 -3.00 -7.29
CA PRO A 6 -16.17 -2.53 -7.87
C PRO A 6 -16.09 -1.08 -8.41
N PRO A 7 -15.50 -0.10 -7.70
CA PRO A 7 -15.27 1.23 -8.26
C PRO A 7 -14.31 1.23 -9.46
N GLY A 8 -13.27 0.38 -9.45
CA GLY A 8 -12.35 0.23 -10.58
C GLY A 8 -13.05 -0.26 -11.85
N LYS A 9 -13.92 -1.27 -11.72
CA LYS A 9 -14.77 -1.77 -12.81
C LYS A 9 -15.75 -0.71 -13.31
N ALA A 10 -16.34 0.08 -12.40
CA ALA A 10 -17.23 1.18 -12.78
C ALA A 10 -16.50 2.26 -13.61
N VAL A 11 -15.27 2.62 -13.23
CA VAL A 11 -14.44 3.57 -14.00
C VAL A 11 -14.07 3.02 -15.37
N ALA A 12 -13.67 1.75 -15.44
CA ALA A 12 -13.34 1.10 -16.71
C ALA A 12 -14.57 1.08 -17.65
N TYR A 13 -15.73 0.71 -17.11
CA TYR A 13 -17.00 0.73 -17.84
C TYR A 13 -17.39 2.14 -18.29
N PHE A 14 -17.22 3.15 -17.44
CA PHE A 14 -17.47 4.54 -17.80
C PHE A 14 -16.58 4.98 -18.98
N ALA A 15 -15.28 4.71 -18.91
CA ALA A 15 -14.34 5.02 -19.99
C ALA A 15 -14.71 4.34 -21.31
N GLU A 16 -15.11 3.06 -21.25
CA GLU A 16 -15.59 2.30 -22.41
C GLU A 16 -16.85 2.93 -23.01
N LYS A 17 -17.86 3.25 -22.19
CA LYS A 17 -19.13 3.82 -22.66
C LYS A 17 -18.98 5.24 -23.20
N VAL A 18 -18.08 6.05 -22.64
CA VAL A 18 -17.76 7.35 -23.22
C VAL A 18 -17.13 7.19 -24.59
N ARG A 19 -16.16 6.27 -24.74
CA ARG A 19 -15.53 6.01 -26.04
C ARG A 19 -16.54 5.53 -27.08
N GLU A 20 -17.40 4.56 -26.73
CA GLU A 20 -18.46 4.05 -27.61
C GLU A 20 -19.43 5.16 -28.04
N ARG A 21 -19.99 5.92 -27.08
CA ARG A 21 -21.02 6.93 -27.36
C ARG A 21 -20.51 8.18 -28.05
N THR A 22 -19.19 8.36 -28.09
CA THR A 22 -18.55 9.49 -28.77
C THR A 22 -17.88 9.08 -30.08
N ASP A 23 -18.13 7.85 -30.56
CA ASP A 23 -17.47 7.28 -31.75
C ASP A 23 -15.94 7.42 -31.70
N GLY A 24 -15.36 7.21 -30.51
CA GLY A 24 -13.92 7.31 -30.26
C GLY A 24 -13.35 8.74 -30.18
N LYS A 25 -14.19 9.78 -30.24
CA LYS A 25 -13.73 11.19 -30.12
C LYS A 25 -13.21 11.52 -28.73
N VAL A 26 -13.75 10.88 -27.69
CA VAL A 26 -13.28 11.04 -26.30
C VAL A 26 -12.64 9.76 -25.83
N ASN A 27 -11.35 9.83 -25.49
CA ASN A 27 -10.56 8.71 -24.99
C ASN A 27 -10.07 9.02 -23.57
N ILE A 28 -10.52 8.24 -22.58
CA ILE A 28 -10.18 8.45 -21.17
C ILE A 28 -9.01 7.53 -20.81
N LYS A 29 -7.88 8.13 -20.42
CA LYS A 29 -6.73 7.41 -19.86
C LYS A 29 -6.89 7.26 -18.35
N ILE A 30 -6.92 6.02 -17.86
CA ILE A 30 -7.13 5.73 -16.44
C ILE A 30 -5.79 5.60 -15.72
N PHE A 31 -5.67 6.24 -14.55
CA PHE A 31 -4.51 6.13 -13.67
C PHE A 31 -4.90 5.39 -12.39
N TRP A 32 -4.35 4.20 -12.21
CA TRP A 32 -4.69 3.32 -11.09
C TRP A 32 -3.89 3.67 -9.83
N ASN A 33 -4.30 3.11 -8.68
CA ASN A 33 -3.51 3.11 -7.44
C ASN A 33 -3.03 4.49 -6.94
N GLY A 34 -3.73 5.57 -7.30
CA GLY A 34 -3.41 6.92 -6.83
C GLY A 34 -2.07 7.45 -7.37
N GLN A 35 -1.64 6.98 -8.55
CA GLN A 35 -0.41 7.42 -9.23
C GLN A 35 -0.28 8.94 -9.33
N LEU A 36 -1.40 9.66 -9.49
CA LEU A 36 -1.41 11.12 -9.63
C LEU A 36 -1.36 11.88 -8.30
N PHE A 37 -1.56 11.21 -7.15
CA PHE A 37 -1.83 11.87 -5.87
C PHE A 37 -0.57 12.27 -5.09
N ALA A 38 0.63 12.02 -5.62
CA ALA A 38 1.91 12.30 -4.95
C ALA A 38 1.96 11.80 -3.49
N GLY A 39 1.46 10.58 -3.25
CA GLY A 39 1.44 9.96 -1.92
C GLY A 39 0.33 10.44 -0.97
N LYS A 40 -0.44 11.47 -1.32
CA LYS A 40 -1.47 12.07 -0.45
C LYS A 40 -2.85 12.06 -1.13
N ALA A 41 -3.76 11.23 -0.64
CA ALA A 41 -5.12 11.14 -1.17
C ALA A 41 -5.87 12.49 -1.16
N SER A 42 -5.54 13.39 -0.23
CA SER A 42 -6.12 14.74 -0.17
C SER A 42 -5.74 15.67 -1.33
N ASN A 43 -4.70 15.33 -2.10
CA ASN A 43 -4.29 16.12 -3.26
C ASN A 43 -5.29 15.98 -4.42
N GLU A 44 -6.12 14.94 -4.41
CA GLU A 44 -7.13 14.66 -5.43
C GLU A 44 -8.00 15.88 -5.75
N PHE A 45 -8.50 16.56 -4.72
CA PHE A 45 -9.36 17.74 -4.89
C PHE A 45 -8.66 18.84 -5.71
N MET A 46 -7.39 19.11 -5.40
CA MET A 46 -6.60 20.14 -6.08
C MET A 46 -6.20 19.71 -7.49
N LEU A 47 -5.95 18.42 -7.72
CA LEU A 47 -5.62 17.90 -9.05
C LEU A 47 -6.75 18.11 -10.04
N ILE A 48 -7.98 17.80 -9.62
CA ILE A 48 -9.17 18.02 -10.46
C ILE A 48 -9.44 19.51 -10.63
N ARG A 49 -9.41 20.28 -9.53
CA ARG A 49 -9.66 21.73 -9.58
C ARG A 49 -8.66 22.48 -10.47
N ASN A 50 -7.40 22.05 -10.52
CA ASN A 50 -6.35 22.69 -11.33
C ASN A 50 -6.31 22.16 -12.78
N GLY A 51 -7.22 21.24 -13.16
CA GLY A 51 -7.25 20.66 -14.51
C GLY A 51 -6.10 19.70 -14.82
N VAL A 52 -5.44 19.14 -13.81
CA VAL A 52 -4.41 18.10 -14.01
C VAL A 52 -5.05 16.76 -14.35
N GLY A 53 -6.25 16.49 -13.81
CA GLY A 53 -7.09 15.36 -14.20
C GLY A 53 -8.50 15.84 -14.56
N ASP A 54 -9.08 15.28 -15.61
CA ASP A 54 -10.41 15.66 -16.10
C ASP A 54 -11.55 14.99 -15.32
N PHE A 55 -11.31 13.76 -14.83
CA PHE A 55 -12.28 12.95 -14.11
C PHE A 55 -11.66 12.38 -12.83
N SER A 56 -12.48 12.25 -11.77
CA SER A 56 -12.14 11.41 -10.63
C SER A 56 -13.36 10.67 -10.08
N ILE A 57 -13.09 9.49 -9.53
CA ILE A 57 -14.01 8.81 -8.61
C ILE A 57 -13.49 9.00 -7.18
N SER A 58 -14.17 9.85 -6.43
CA SER A 58 -13.65 10.38 -5.17
C SER A 58 -14.51 10.03 -3.98
N THR A 59 -13.95 10.16 -2.78
CA THR A 59 -14.70 10.13 -1.53
C THR A 59 -14.49 11.44 -0.79
N PHE A 60 -15.58 12.02 -0.27
CA PHE A 60 -15.53 13.29 0.47
C PHE A 60 -14.58 13.28 1.66
N MET A 61 -14.33 12.09 2.20
CA MET A 61 -13.39 11.88 3.28
C MET A 61 -11.95 12.31 2.92
N ASN A 62 -11.55 12.16 1.66
CA ASN A 62 -10.25 12.63 1.18
C ASN A 62 -10.24 14.15 0.97
N TRP A 63 -11.41 14.73 0.69
CA TRP A 63 -11.57 16.16 0.39
C TRP A 63 -11.89 17.00 1.63
N SER A 64 -12.06 16.37 2.79
CA SER A 64 -12.44 17.00 4.06
C SER A 64 -11.67 18.30 4.37
N PRO A 65 -10.33 18.41 4.14
CA PRO A 65 -9.61 19.66 4.39
C PRO A 65 -9.99 20.81 3.44
N GLN A 66 -10.42 20.52 2.20
CA GLN A 66 -10.74 21.53 1.17
C GLN A 66 -12.25 21.73 1.00
N PHE A 67 -13.05 20.73 1.37
CA PHE A 67 -14.49 20.67 1.22
C PHE A 67 -15.14 20.06 2.47
N PRO A 68 -15.11 20.78 3.61
CA PRO A 68 -15.63 20.29 4.88
C PRO A 68 -17.14 20.03 4.84
N GLU A 69 -17.89 20.67 3.94
CA GLU A 69 -19.33 20.42 3.78
C GLU A 69 -19.62 18.96 3.36
N GLY A 70 -18.66 18.30 2.67
CA GLY A 70 -18.75 16.88 2.34
C GLY A 70 -18.71 15.94 3.57
N ASN A 71 -18.34 16.46 4.75
CA ASN A 71 -18.37 15.70 6.00
C ASN A 71 -19.79 15.30 6.41
N LEU A 72 -20.85 15.85 5.79
CA LEU A 72 -22.24 15.44 6.01
C LEU A 72 -22.40 13.91 5.96
N PHE A 73 -21.78 13.25 4.97
CA PHE A 73 -21.85 11.80 4.78
C PHE A 73 -20.98 11.00 5.75
N LEU A 74 -20.13 11.68 6.52
CA LEU A 74 -19.17 11.08 7.45
C LEU A 74 -19.60 11.27 8.91
N LEU A 75 -20.71 11.96 9.14
CA LEU A 75 -21.24 12.17 10.49
C LEU A 75 -21.58 10.80 11.12
N PRO A 76 -21.01 10.49 12.30
CA PRO A 76 -21.25 9.21 12.96
C PRO A 76 -22.74 8.98 13.19
N TRP A 77 -23.19 7.80 12.80
CA TRP A 77 -24.57 7.31 12.94
C TRP A 77 -25.67 8.12 12.26
N PHE A 78 -25.35 9.21 11.56
CA PHE A 78 -26.35 10.08 10.93
C PHE A 78 -27.14 9.36 9.83
N VAL A 79 -26.44 8.65 8.94
CA VAL A 79 -27.10 7.85 7.89
C VAL A 79 -27.69 6.57 8.49
N SER A 80 -27.01 5.96 9.46
CA SER A 80 -27.45 4.70 10.06
C SER A 80 -28.57 4.85 11.09
N SER A 81 -28.99 6.08 11.43
CA SER A 81 -30.19 6.30 12.24
C SER A 81 -31.46 5.93 11.48
N GLU A 82 -31.41 5.88 10.14
CA GLU A 82 -32.47 5.35 9.30
C GLU A 82 -32.26 3.84 9.08
N PRO A 83 -33.25 2.98 9.39
CA PRO A 83 -33.13 1.53 9.18
C PRO A 83 -32.80 1.15 7.74
N ASN A 84 -33.30 1.92 6.76
CA ASN A 84 -32.91 1.79 5.37
C ASN A 84 -31.87 2.84 4.98
N LYS A 85 -30.61 2.52 5.25
CA LYS A 85 -29.45 3.38 4.96
C LYS A 85 -29.38 3.85 3.50
N TYR A 86 -29.77 3.01 2.54
CA TYR A 86 -29.73 3.39 1.11
C TYR A 86 -30.80 4.43 0.80
N ARG A 87 -32.01 4.28 1.35
CA ARG A 87 -33.06 5.30 1.23
C ARG A 87 -32.64 6.63 1.85
N ALA A 88 -31.93 6.60 2.98
CA ALA A 88 -31.40 7.82 3.59
C ALA A 88 -30.36 8.51 2.70
N LEU A 89 -29.43 7.75 2.12
CA LEU A 89 -28.44 8.27 1.17
C LEU A 89 -29.13 8.86 -0.07
N ASP A 90 -30.06 8.12 -0.68
CA ASP A 90 -30.83 8.60 -1.85
C ASP A 90 -31.56 9.90 -1.53
N ALA A 91 -32.17 10.01 -0.34
CA ALA A 91 -32.87 11.21 0.08
C ALA A 91 -31.93 12.41 0.29
N ILE A 92 -30.70 12.19 0.77
CA ILE A 92 -29.68 13.24 0.88
C ILE A 92 -29.22 13.66 -0.52
N GLU A 93 -28.85 12.70 -1.36
CA GLU A 93 -28.27 12.92 -2.69
C GLU A 93 -29.26 13.56 -3.68
N ALA A 94 -30.52 13.10 -3.70
CA ALA A 94 -31.58 13.64 -4.53
C ALA A 94 -32.29 14.85 -3.90
N GLY A 95 -32.04 15.11 -2.60
CA GLY A 95 -32.66 16.19 -1.86
C GLY A 95 -31.90 17.52 -1.92
N LYS A 96 -32.42 18.51 -1.18
CA LYS A 96 -31.84 19.86 -1.08
C LYS A 96 -30.37 19.84 -0.65
N ALA A 97 -29.98 18.92 0.24
CA ALA A 97 -28.61 18.80 0.71
C ALA A 97 -27.65 18.40 -0.41
N GLY A 98 -28.02 17.38 -1.19
CA GLY A 98 -27.25 16.93 -2.35
C GLY A 98 -27.13 18.03 -3.42
N SER A 99 -28.22 18.72 -3.76
CA SER A 99 -28.18 19.86 -4.69
C SER A 99 -27.25 20.98 -4.19
N GLU A 100 -27.36 21.37 -2.92
CA GLU A 100 -26.49 22.40 -2.33
C GLU A 100 -25.01 22.00 -2.34
N LEU A 101 -24.70 20.72 -2.11
CA LEU A 101 -23.33 20.20 -2.19
C LEU A 101 -22.80 20.24 -3.63
N GLN A 102 -23.62 19.87 -4.62
CA GLN A 102 -23.26 19.95 -6.04
C GLN A 102 -23.00 21.40 -6.47
N ASP A 103 -23.87 22.34 -6.09
CA ASP A 103 -23.69 23.77 -6.38
C ASP A 103 -22.40 24.32 -5.76
N ARG A 104 -22.08 23.89 -4.54
CA ARG A 104 -20.83 24.25 -3.85
C ARG A 104 -19.59 23.68 -4.53
N LEU A 105 -19.65 22.47 -5.07
CA LEU A 105 -18.56 21.87 -5.85
C LEU A 105 -18.42 22.58 -7.20
N LYS A 106 -19.54 22.88 -7.86
CA LYS A 106 -19.58 23.60 -9.13
C LYS A 106 -18.96 24.98 -9.04
N ARG A 107 -19.27 25.73 -7.97
CA ARG A 107 -18.60 27.02 -7.66
C ARG A 107 -17.10 26.90 -7.42
N ARG A 108 -16.60 25.70 -7.11
CA ARG A 108 -15.17 25.40 -6.94
C ARG A 108 -14.54 24.79 -8.21
N GLY A 109 -15.28 24.75 -9.32
CA GLY A 109 -14.80 24.24 -10.61
C GLY A 109 -14.93 22.72 -10.79
N ILE A 110 -15.75 22.05 -9.99
CA ILE A 110 -15.93 20.59 -10.04
C ILE A 110 -17.40 20.28 -10.31
N GLU A 111 -17.70 19.63 -11.44
CA GLU A 111 -19.05 19.15 -11.76
C GLU A 111 -19.21 17.71 -11.27
N VAL A 112 -20.32 17.43 -10.58
CA VAL A 112 -20.66 16.06 -10.13
C VAL A 112 -21.41 15.34 -11.25
N LEU A 113 -20.85 14.25 -11.75
CA LEU A 113 -21.46 13.45 -12.83
C LEU A 113 -22.39 12.35 -12.31
N GLY A 114 -22.22 11.95 -11.05
CA GLY A 114 -23.02 10.92 -10.42
C GLY A 114 -22.53 10.63 -9.01
N TRP A 115 -23.43 10.02 -8.23
CA TRP A 115 -23.15 9.55 -6.89
C TRP A 115 -22.87 8.06 -6.90
N GLY A 116 -22.05 7.61 -5.96
CA GLY A 116 -21.71 6.20 -5.79
C GLY A 116 -21.30 5.94 -4.35
N GLU A 117 -21.51 4.72 -3.90
CA GLU A 117 -21.29 4.30 -2.52
C GLU A 117 -20.28 3.15 -2.45
N GLN A 118 -19.54 3.06 -1.34
CA GLN A 118 -18.54 2.01 -1.09
C GLN A 118 -18.85 1.18 0.15
N GLY A 119 -20.10 1.22 0.62
CA GLY A 119 -20.56 0.54 1.82
C GLY A 119 -20.26 1.29 3.11
N ALA A 120 -20.73 0.70 4.21
CA ALA A 120 -20.44 1.17 5.55
C ALA A 120 -18.97 0.88 5.93
N ARG A 121 -18.42 1.72 6.81
CA ARG A 121 -17.10 1.48 7.39
C ARG A 121 -17.23 0.58 8.61
N GLU A 122 -16.50 -0.52 8.58
CA GLU A 122 -16.34 -1.40 9.72
C GLU A 122 -15.00 -1.15 10.42
N LEU A 123 -14.99 -1.33 11.73
CA LEU A 123 -13.77 -1.30 12.53
C LEU A 123 -13.15 -2.70 12.61
N THR A 124 -11.86 -2.81 12.31
CA THR A 124 -11.09 -4.03 12.50
C THR A 124 -9.83 -3.73 13.33
N ASN A 125 -9.42 -4.69 14.16
CA ASN A 125 -8.20 -4.60 14.95
C ASN A 125 -7.71 -6.01 15.32
N ASN A 126 -6.45 -6.11 15.77
CA ASN A 126 -5.82 -7.35 16.21
C ASN A 126 -5.60 -7.43 17.73
N VAL A 127 -6.17 -6.50 18.50
CA VAL A 127 -5.94 -6.36 19.93
C VAL A 127 -7.03 -7.08 20.73
N ARG A 128 -8.30 -6.77 20.45
CA ARG A 128 -9.47 -7.32 21.16
C ARG A 128 -10.78 -7.11 20.39
N PRO A 129 -11.83 -7.90 20.66
CA PRO A 129 -13.18 -7.58 20.21
C PRO A 129 -13.62 -6.18 20.68
N VAL A 130 -14.42 -5.50 19.87
CA VAL A 130 -15.00 -4.18 20.18
C VAL A 130 -16.51 -4.31 20.11
N ALA A 131 -17.17 -4.31 21.27
CA ALA A 131 -18.62 -4.39 21.37
C ALA A 131 -19.23 -3.08 21.90
N SER A 132 -18.41 -2.22 22.50
CA SER A 132 -18.80 -0.95 23.08
C SER A 132 -17.72 0.12 22.85
N PRO A 133 -18.05 1.42 22.96
CA PRO A 133 -17.03 2.49 22.90
C PRO A 133 -15.89 2.34 23.90
N ASP A 134 -16.15 1.81 25.10
CA ASP A 134 -15.11 1.62 26.12
C ASP A 134 -13.99 0.67 25.65
N ASP A 135 -14.31 -0.27 24.77
CA ASP A 135 -13.34 -1.19 24.18
C ASP A 135 -12.34 -0.48 23.25
N LEU A 136 -12.61 0.77 22.83
CA LEU A 136 -11.69 1.57 22.02
C LEU A 136 -10.61 2.27 22.85
N LYS A 137 -10.71 2.27 24.18
CA LYS A 137 -9.80 3.00 25.06
C LYS A 137 -8.33 2.66 24.78
N ASN A 138 -7.53 3.68 24.46
CA ASN A 138 -6.10 3.59 24.11
C ASN A 138 -5.81 2.68 22.89
N MET A 139 -6.81 2.29 22.12
CA MET A 139 -6.60 1.51 20.90
C MET A 139 -6.04 2.41 19.82
N LYS A 140 -4.90 2.03 19.24
CA LYS A 140 -4.36 2.73 18.07
C LYS A 140 -5.22 2.41 16.85
N VAL A 141 -5.96 3.39 16.35
CA VAL A 141 -6.84 3.21 15.20
C VAL A 141 -6.34 4.04 14.04
N ARG A 142 -6.04 3.40 12.93
CA ARG A 142 -5.70 4.14 11.72
C ARG A 142 -6.96 4.79 11.14
N VAL A 143 -6.90 6.09 10.87
CA VAL A 143 -7.90 6.83 10.09
C VAL A 143 -7.24 7.48 8.86
N VAL A 144 -8.05 7.87 7.88
CA VAL A 144 -7.57 8.75 6.81
C VAL A 144 -7.52 10.20 7.33
N GLY A 145 -6.83 11.10 6.63
CA GLY A 145 -6.63 12.51 7.00
C GLY A 145 -7.87 13.40 6.99
N SER A 146 -8.96 12.97 7.63
CA SER A 146 -10.15 13.75 7.94
C SER A 146 -10.09 14.15 9.42
N ALA A 147 -10.13 15.46 9.69
CA ALA A 147 -10.16 15.98 11.06
C ALA A 147 -11.36 15.44 11.84
N LEU A 148 -12.53 15.34 11.20
CA LEU A 148 -13.73 14.76 11.79
C LEU A 148 -13.48 13.33 12.29
N LEU A 149 -12.82 12.47 11.50
CA LEU A 149 -12.57 11.08 11.92
C LEU A 149 -11.56 10.99 13.06
N LEU A 150 -10.54 11.86 13.05
CA LEU A 150 -9.62 11.96 14.19
C LEU A 150 -10.38 12.33 15.46
N ASP A 151 -11.25 13.34 15.40
CA ASP A 151 -12.02 13.82 16.55
C ASP A 151 -13.01 12.75 17.04
N VAL A 152 -13.69 12.06 16.13
CA VAL A 152 -14.64 10.99 16.47
C VAL A 152 -13.95 9.85 17.21
N PHE A 153 -12.86 9.30 16.68
CA PHE A 153 -12.16 8.20 17.34
C PHE A 153 -11.49 8.63 18.64
N LYS A 154 -10.99 9.86 18.72
CA LYS A 154 -10.46 10.43 19.97
C LYS A 154 -11.56 10.60 21.02
N ALA A 155 -12.74 11.07 20.62
CA ALA A 155 -13.91 11.19 21.50
C ALA A 155 -14.39 9.82 21.99
N LEU A 156 -14.22 8.77 21.19
CA LEU A 156 -14.46 7.38 21.58
C LEU A 156 -13.33 6.77 22.44
N GLY A 157 -12.31 7.55 22.83
CA GLY A 157 -11.22 7.11 23.69
C GLY A 157 -10.08 6.37 22.99
N ALA A 158 -10.10 6.28 21.66
CA ALA A 158 -9.00 5.70 20.88
C ALA A 158 -7.83 6.68 20.74
N ASP A 159 -6.70 6.16 20.24
CA ASP A 159 -5.53 6.92 19.80
C ASP A 159 -5.47 6.89 18.26
N PRO A 160 -6.20 7.79 17.56
CA PRO A 160 -6.30 7.71 16.13
C PRO A 160 -5.05 8.27 15.44
N ILE A 161 -4.51 7.50 14.50
CA ILE A 161 -3.34 7.88 13.72
C ILE A 161 -3.71 8.05 12.24
N ASN A 162 -3.29 9.17 11.65
CA ASN A 162 -3.43 9.36 10.21
C ASN A 162 -2.30 8.63 9.48
N ILE A 163 -2.64 7.63 8.67
CA ILE A 163 -1.69 6.98 7.75
C ILE A 163 -2.21 7.15 6.33
N ASN A 164 -1.43 7.78 5.45
CA ASN A 164 -1.76 7.87 4.03
C ASN A 164 -1.62 6.49 3.37
N TRP A 165 -2.60 6.10 2.54
CA TRP A 165 -2.64 4.80 1.85
C TRP A 165 -1.48 4.57 0.86
N ASN A 166 -0.91 5.66 0.31
CA ASN A 166 0.24 5.61 -0.60
C ASN A 166 1.52 5.95 0.19
N GLN A 167 1.91 5.10 1.14
CA GLN A 167 3.27 5.18 1.65
C GLN A 167 4.22 4.83 0.50
N THR A 168 5.25 5.64 0.32
CA THR A 168 6.28 5.36 -0.68
C THR A 168 6.96 4.04 -0.32
N ILE A 169 7.54 3.37 -1.32
CA ILE A 169 8.27 2.11 -1.13
C ILE A 169 9.30 2.21 0.02
N PRO A 170 10.08 3.30 0.15
CA PRO A 170 10.96 3.51 1.30
C PRO A 170 10.26 3.44 2.67
N ILE A 171 9.13 4.12 2.84
CA ILE A 171 8.41 4.12 4.12
C ILE A 171 7.80 2.75 4.43
N PHE A 172 7.35 2.02 3.39
CA PHE A 172 6.90 0.65 3.58
C PHE A 172 8.03 -0.26 4.09
N MET A 173 9.21 -0.17 3.47
CA MET A 173 10.41 -0.91 3.89
C MET A 173 10.84 -0.54 5.32
N GLU A 174 10.85 0.75 5.66
CA GLU A 174 11.17 1.23 7.01
C GLU A 174 10.25 0.62 8.06
N LYS A 175 8.94 0.58 7.77
CA LYS A 175 7.98 -0.04 8.68
C LYS A 175 8.22 -1.54 8.83
N MET A 176 8.53 -2.27 7.76
CA MET A 176 8.89 -3.70 7.86
C MET A 176 10.06 -3.92 8.82
N VAL A 177 11.08 -3.07 8.74
CA VAL A 177 12.24 -3.08 9.63
C VAL A 177 11.84 -2.78 11.07
N GLU A 178 11.01 -1.76 11.32
CA GLU A 178 10.52 -1.41 12.66
C GLU A 178 9.71 -2.55 13.31
N TYR A 179 8.89 -3.26 12.54
CA TYR A 179 8.16 -4.43 13.03
C TYR A 179 9.12 -5.54 13.45
N THR A 180 10.12 -5.85 12.62
CA THR A 180 11.15 -6.84 12.94
C THR A 180 11.93 -6.43 14.19
N TYR A 181 12.33 -5.16 14.30
CA TYR A 181 12.98 -4.61 15.49
C TYR A 181 12.11 -4.79 16.74
N GLY A 182 10.81 -4.51 16.65
CA GLY A 182 9.85 -4.75 17.74
C GLY A 182 9.75 -6.23 18.16
N VAL A 183 9.75 -7.16 17.20
CA VAL A 183 9.67 -8.61 17.47
C VAL A 183 10.93 -9.15 18.12
N LEU A 184 12.09 -8.65 17.69
CA LEU A 184 13.41 -9.06 18.20
C LEU A 184 13.80 -8.34 19.49
N LYS A 185 13.10 -7.26 19.84
CA LYS A 185 13.28 -6.56 21.12
C LYS A 185 13.14 -7.57 22.27
N ASN A 186 14.17 -7.68 23.10
CA ASN A 186 14.31 -8.65 24.20
C ASN A 186 14.54 -10.12 23.79
N LYS A 187 14.87 -10.38 22.52
CA LYS A 187 15.19 -11.73 21.99
C LYS A 187 16.55 -11.81 21.30
N SER A 188 17.40 -10.78 21.41
CA SER A 188 18.67 -10.66 20.67
C SER A 188 19.59 -11.89 20.77
N ASN A 189 19.60 -12.61 21.90
CA ASN A 189 20.42 -13.82 22.10
C ASN A 189 19.64 -15.14 21.95
N LYS A 190 18.42 -15.09 21.41
CA LYS A 190 17.51 -16.24 21.27
C LYS A 190 17.04 -16.44 19.83
N CYS A 191 17.65 -15.74 18.88
CA CYS A 191 17.25 -15.74 17.49
C CYS A 191 18.42 -16.24 16.63
N LEU A 192 18.07 -17.11 15.68
CA LEU A 192 18.93 -17.57 14.60
C LEU A 192 18.18 -17.32 13.31
N PHE A 193 18.84 -16.68 12.35
CA PHE A 193 18.29 -16.38 11.03
C PHE A 193 18.92 -17.33 10.02
N ILE A 194 18.10 -17.86 9.11
CA ILE A 194 18.52 -18.82 8.09
C ILE A 194 17.84 -18.41 6.78
N ASN A 195 18.64 -18.09 5.75
CA ASN A 195 18.14 -17.81 4.41
C ASN A 195 18.47 -18.99 3.49
N PHE A 196 17.46 -19.44 2.75
CA PHE A 196 17.58 -20.43 1.69
C PHE A 196 17.65 -19.67 0.36
N ILE A 197 18.86 -19.61 -0.22
CA ILE A 197 19.13 -18.88 -1.46
C ILE A 197 19.08 -19.88 -2.60
N THR A 198 17.86 -20.34 -2.88
CA THR A 198 17.55 -21.36 -3.89
C THR A 198 16.38 -20.89 -4.74
N ASP A 199 16.42 -21.21 -6.03
CA ASP A 199 15.36 -20.95 -7.00
C ASP A 199 14.83 -19.51 -6.93
N ILE A 200 15.76 -18.54 -7.04
CA ILE A 200 15.44 -17.11 -6.89
C ILE A 200 14.47 -16.69 -8.01
N ALA A 201 13.18 -16.70 -7.68
CA ALA A 201 12.12 -16.37 -8.61
C ALA A 201 12.03 -14.85 -8.79
N PRO A 202 11.73 -14.37 -10.01
CA PRO A 202 11.60 -12.93 -10.27
C PRO A 202 10.37 -12.32 -9.60
N LYS A 203 9.34 -13.13 -9.28
CA LYS A 203 8.08 -12.72 -8.68
C LYS A 203 7.78 -13.53 -7.43
N CYS A 204 6.80 -13.07 -6.65
CA CYS A 204 6.33 -13.78 -5.46
C CYS A 204 5.95 -15.22 -5.83
N ASP A 205 6.52 -16.17 -5.09
CA ASP A 205 6.18 -17.60 -5.13
C ASP A 205 4.73 -17.89 -4.71
N CYS A 206 4.05 -16.89 -4.13
CA CYS A 206 2.63 -16.89 -3.82
C CYS A 206 1.71 -16.79 -5.05
N LEU A 207 2.24 -16.54 -6.24
CA LEU A 207 1.46 -16.53 -7.48
C LEU A 207 1.12 -17.96 -7.93
N SER A 208 -0.01 -18.15 -8.60
CA SER A 208 -0.45 -19.46 -9.12
C SER A 208 0.43 -20.02 -10.25
N TYR A 209 1.52 -19.33 -10.58
CA TYR A 209 2.49 -19.70 -11.59
C TYR A 209 3.90 -19.34 -11.10
N THR A 210 4.89 -20.11 -11.50
CA THR A 210 6.30 -19.87 -11.16
C THR A 210 7.07 -19.61 -12.45
N GLU A 211 7.80 -18.50 -12.48
CA GLU A 211 8.70 -18.18 -13.58
C GLU A 211 10.08 -18.79 -13.36
N SER A 212 10.89 -18.86 -14.43
CA SER A 212 12.24 -19.42 -14.36
C SER A 212 13.11 -18.61 -13.37
N PRO A 213 13.93 -19.29 -12.53
CA PRO A 213 14.79 -18.62 -11.57
C PRO A 213 15.82 -17.75 -12.28
N ILE A 214 16.16 -16.60 -11.68
CA ILE A 214 17.08 -15.62 -12.27
C ILE A 214 18.56 -15.94 -12.07
N VAL A 215 18.89 -16.78 -11.08
CA VAL A 215 20.25 -17.28 -10.80
C VAL A 215 20.18 -18.76 -10.38
N SER A 216 21.29 -19.47 -10.49
CA SER A 216 21.40 -20.84 -9.98
C SER A 216 21.36 -20.92 -8.45
N ASN A 217 21.05 -22.10 -7.93
CA ASN A 217 21.05 -22.38 -6.49
C ASN A 217 22.41 -22.10 -5.84
N ILE A 218 22.38 -21.31 -4.76
CA ILE A 218 23.59 -20.91 -4.02
C ILE A 218 23.73 -21.74 -2.75
N GLY A 219 22.62 -21.97 -2.05
CA GLY A 219 22.57 -22.79 -0.83
C GLY A 219 21.98 -22.06 0.35
N VAL A 220 22.45 -22.40 1.54
CA VAL A 220 21.89 -21.90 2.81
C VAL A 220 22.94 -21.06 3.53
N VAL A 221 22.53 -19.91 4.04
CA VAL A 221 23.32 -19.08 4.96
C VAL A 221 22.61 -18.99 6.30
N ALA A 222 23.37 -18.82 7.38
CA ALA A 222 22.85 -18.66 8.73
C ALA A 222 23.63 -17.57 9.47
N SER A 223 22.95 -16.80 10.32
CA SER A 223 23.53 -15.71 11.11
C SER A 223 22.74 -15.50 12.40
N LEU A 224 23.40 -14.90 13.39
CA LEU A 224 22.75 -14.34 14.58
C LEU A 224 22.32 -12.88 14.37
N ASP A 225 22.83 -12.23 13.33
CA ASP A 225 22.48 -10.88 12.93
C ASP A 225 21.58 -10.92 11.67
N PRO A 226 20.34 -10.39 11.75
CA PRO A 226 19.37 -10.41 10.65
C PRO A 226 19.73 -9.46 9.49
N VAL A 227 20.47 -8.39 9.75
CA VAL A 227 20.87 -7.43 8.71
C VAL A 227 22.06 -7.99 7.94
N ALA A 228 23.01 -8.61 8.65
CA ALA A 228 24.21 -9.20 8.05
C ALA A 228 23.87 -10.37 7.11
N ILE A 229 22.87 -11.21 7.46
CA ILE A 229 22.46 -12.33 6.61
C ILE A 229 21.77 -11.88 5.34
N ASP A 230 20.92 -10.87 5.41
CA ASP A 230 20.23 -10.34 4.23
C ASP A 230 21.22 -9.64 3.30
N GLN A 231 22.17 -8.87 3.84
CA GLN A 231 23.27 -8.29 3.05
C GLN A 231 24.09 -9.39 2.36
N ALA A 232 24.50 -10.42 3.10
CA ALA A 232 25.25 -11.54 2.54
C ALA A 232 24.44 -12.29 1.47
N SER A 233 23.13 -12.47 1.66
CA SER A 233 22.25 -13.10 0.67
C SER A 233 22.20 -12.31 -0.63
N VAL A 234 22.02 -10.99 -0.55
CA VAL A 234 22.00 -10.11 -1.74
C VAL A 234 23.33 -10.15 -2.47
N ASP A 235 24.45 -10.05 -1.74
CA ASP A 235 25.78 -10.06 -2.34
C ASP A 235 26.11 -11.40 -3.02
N LEU A 236 25.70 -12.51 -2.41
CA LEU A 236 25.86 -13.84 -3.00
C LEU A 236 25.06 -14.00 -4.30
N VAL A 237 23.82 -13.51 -4.34
CA VAL A 237 22.99 -13.49 -5.56
C VAL A 237 23.63 -12.60 -6.61
N ASN A 238 24.06 -11.38 -6.24
CA ASN A 238 24.69 -10.43 -7.16
C ASN A 238 26.01 -10.93 -7.75
N GLN A 239 26.73 -11.80 -7.03
CA GLN A 239 27.93 -12.47 -7.53
C GLN A 239 27.65 -13.58 -8.55
N GLN A 240 26.41 -14.05 -8.71
CA GLN A 240 26.09 -15.07 -9.71
C GLN A 240 26.01 -14.50 -11.12
N GLN A 241 26.23 -15.37 -12.10
CA GLN A 241 25.81 -15.12 -13.48
C GLN A 241 24.29 -15.24 -13.56
N GLY A 242 23.62 -14.18 -14.04
CA GLY A 242 22.19 -14.21 -14.32
C GLY A 242 21.87 -15.20 -15.44
N LEU A 243 20.79 -15.96 -15.25
CA LEU A 243 20.36 -17.00 -16.20
C LEU A 243 19.70 -16.37 -17.44
N PRO A 244 20.06 -16.82 -18.66
CA PRO A 244 19.47 -16.33 -19.90
C PRO A 244 18.01 -16.79 -20.03
N HIS A 245 17.23 -16.07 -20.83
CA HIS A 245 15.80 -16.36 -21.09
C HIS A 245 14.89 -16.31 -19.85
N THR A 246 15.25 -15.50 -18.86
CA THR A 246 14.43 -15.22 -17.68
C THR A 246 13.80 -13.82 -17.77
N GLU A 247 13.05 -13.42 -16.76
CA GLU A 247 12.56 -12.04 -16.62
C GLU A 247 13.67 -11.02 -16.36
N LEU A 248 14.87 -11.47 -15.94
CA LEU A 248 16.02 -10.60 -15.73
C LEU A 248 16.54 -10.06 -17.07
N LYS A 249 16.20 -8.81 -17.40
CA LYS A 249 16.61 -8.17 -18.66
C LYS A 249 17.94 -7.41 -18.58
N THR A 250 18.34 -7.00 -17.37
CA THR A 250 19.57 -6.23 -17.11
C THR A 250 20.24 -6.75 -15.84
N GLY A 251 21.52 -6.44 -15.63
CA GLY A 251 22.24 -6.90 -14.44
C GLY A 251 22.68 -8.37 -14.49
N LEU A 252 22.93 -8.92 -15.68
CA LEU A 252 23.25 -10.33 -15.89
C LEU A 252 24.67 -10.70 -15.45
N ALA A 253 25.65 -9.79 -15.51
CA ALA A 253 27.04 -10.12 -15.23
C ALA A 253 27.30 -10.27 -13.71
N PRO A 254 28.24 -11.14 -13.29
CA PRO A 254 28.66 -11.22 -11.89
C PRO A 254 29.08 -9.86 -11.33
N GLY A 255 28.55 -9.51 -10.16
CA GLY A 255 28.78 -8.22 -9.50
C GLY A 255 27.75 -7.15 -9.83
N GLU A 256 26.93 -7.32 -10.89
CA GLU A 256 25.81 -6.43 -11.16
C GLU A 256 24.61 -6.73 -10.26
N ASP A 257 23.75 -5.74 -10.04
CA ASP A 257 22.59 -5.85 -9.16
C ASP A 257 21.39 -6.51 -9.86
N LYS A 258 21.12 -7.78 -9.55
CA LYS A 258 20.02 -8.54 -10.15
C LYS A 258 18.66 -8.07 -9.65
N PHE A 259 18.58 -7.56 -8.41
CA PHE A 259 17.32 -7.09 -7.84
C PHE A 259 16.87 -5.79 -8.50
N ARG A 260 17.80 -4.83 -8.70
CA ARG A 260 17.53 -3.64 -9.52
C ARG A 260 17.31 -3.99 -10.98
N GLY A 261 17.94 -5.06 -11.48
CA GLY A 261 17.70 -5.57 -12.82
C GLY A 261 16.26 -6.05 -13.06
N LEU A 262 15.56 -6.50 -12.00
CA LEU A 262 14.14 -6.88 -12.02
C LEU A 262 13.22 -5.71 -11.68
N TYR A 263 13.57 -4.94 -10.65
CA TYR A 263 12.74 -3.89 -10.07
C TYR A 263 13.54 -2.58 -10.00
N PRO A 264 13.75 -1.86 -11.13
CA PRO A 264 14.63 -0.69 -11.19
C PRO A 264 14.16 0.49 -10.35
N GLU A 265 12.85 0.56 -10.07
CA GLU A 265 12.21 1.60 -9.25
C GLU A 265 12.29 1.29 -7.74
N VAL A 266 12.83 0.12 -7.36
CA VAL A 266 12.85 -0.37 -5.97
C VAL A 266 14.29 -0.44 -5.47
N ASP A 267 14.65 0.47 -4.56
CA ASP A 267 15.94 0.43 -3.90
C ASP A 267 15.92 -0.50 -2.68
N TRP A 268 16.24 -1.78 -2.90
CA TRP A 268 16.33 -2.78 -1.82
C TRP A 268 17.33 -2.38 -0.72
N SER A 269 18.36 -1.60 -1.06
CA SER A 269 19.43 -1.23 -0.14
C SER A 269 18.95 -0.25 0.95
N HIS A 270 17.86 0.47 0.70
CA HIS A 270 17.20 1.37 1.66
C HIS A 270 16.77 0.62 2.92
N GLN A 271 16.19 -0.57 2.76
CA GLN A 271 15.72 -1.39 3.88
C GLN A 271 16.87 -1.77 4.83
N LEU A 272 18.00 -2.22 4.27
CA LEU A 272 19.16 -2.64 5.08
C LEU A 272 19.89 -1.45 5.70
N ALA A 273 19.99 -0.33 4.98
CA ALA A 273 20.58 0.90 5.51
C ALA A 273 19.77 1.44 6.71
N TYR A 274 18.44 1.46 6.60
CA TYR A 274 17.57 1.87 7.71
C TYR A 274 17.64 0.88 8.88
N ALA A 275 17.71 -0.42 8.61
CA ALA A 275 17.87 -1.44 9.64
C ALA A 275 19.13 -1.24 10.49
N GLU A 276 20.25 -0.96 9.84
CA GLU A 276 21.50 -0.61 10.51
C GLU A 276 21.38 0.70 11.29
N GLN A 277 20.78 1.74 10.69
CA GLN A 277 20.57 3.04 11.33
C GLN A 277 19.79 2.94 12.65
N ILE A 278 18.75 2.09 12.72
CA ILE A 278 17.95 1.92 13.94
C ILE A 278 18.54 0.88 14.92
N GLY A 279 19.69 0.29 14.60
CA GLY A 279 20.39 -0.68 15.45
C GLY A 279 19.77 -2.07 15.44
N LEU A 280 19.11 -2.49 14.36
CA LEU A 280 18.60 -3.86 14.20
C LEU A 280 19.72 -4.89 14.02
N GLY A 281 20.84 -4.46 13.43
CA GLY A 281 22.01 -5.28 13.11
C GLY A 281 23.03 -4.47 12.31
N THR A 282 24.03 -5.13 11.74
CA THR A 282 25.03 -4.51 10.88
C THR A 282 24.99 -5.08 9.46
N ARG A 283 25.30 -4.25 8.47
CA ARG A 283 25.52 -4.69 7.09
C ARG A 283 26.89 -5.32 6.92
N GLU A 284 27.81 -5.09 7.83
CA GLU A 284 29.14 -5.71 7.80
C GLU A 284 29.03 -7.19 8.17
N TYR A 285 29.68 -8.04 7.36
CA TYR A 285 29.70 -9.46 7.61
C TYR A 285 31.01 -10.10 7.17
N LYS A 286 31.34 -11.24 7.77
CA LYS A 286 32.41 -12.12 7.32
C LYS A 286 31.84 -13.46 6.93
N LEU A 287 31.92 -13.80 5.64
CA LEU A 287 31.43 -15.09 5.16
C LEU A 287 32.39 -16.20 5.60
N VAL A 288 31.89 -17.13 6.43
CA VAL A 288 32.63 -18.34 6.83
C VAL A 288 32.03 -19.53 6.09
N LYS A 289 32.77 -20.07 5.10
CA LYS A 289 32.36 -21.28 4.39
C LYS A 289 32.59 -22.50 5.27
N LEU A 290 31.51 -23.13 5.70
CA LEU A 290 31.57 -24.41 6.40
C LEU A 290 31.79 -25.53 5.38
N LYS A 291 32.75 -26.42 5.65
CA LYS A 291 32.83 -27.69 4.92
C LYS A 291 31.67 -28.55 5.39
N THR A 292 30.62 -28.65 4.58
CA THR A 292 29.53 -29.58 4.84
C THR A 292 30.03 -31.01 4.56
N LEU A 293 29.60 -31.97 5.37
CA LEU A 293 29.90 -33.40 5.17
C LEU A 293 29.03 -34.03 4.06
N ALA A 294 28.55 -33.24 3.10
CA ALA A 294 27.55 -33.68 2.14
C ALA A 294 28.17 -34.42 0.95
N TYR A 295 27.95 -35.74 1.00
CA TYR A 295 28.10 -36.79 -0.02
C TYR A 295 29.52 -37.17 -0.45
N LYS A 296 29.99 -38.31 0.09
CA LYS A 296 31.10 -39.08 -0.47
C LYS A 296 30.88 -39.28 -1.97
N LYS A 297 31.92 -39.03 -2.77
CA LYS A 297 32.01 -39.46 -4.17
C LYS A 297 31.49 -40.89 -4.32
N SER A 298 30.41 -41.07 -5.07
CA SER A 298 30.11 -42.29 -5.82
C SER A 298 30.28 -41.97 -7.30
#